data_AF-A0A7Y5V4F6-F1
#
_entry.id   AF-A0A7Y5V4F6-F1
#
_cell.length_a   1.000
_cell.length_b   1.000
_cell.length_c   1.000
_cell.angle_alpha   90.00
_cell.angle_beta   90.00
_cell.angle_gamma   90.00
#
_symmetry.space_group_name_H-M   'P 1'
#
loop_
_entity.id
_entity.type
_entity.pdbx_description
1 polymer ?
#
loop_
_entity_poly.entity_id
_entity_poly.type
_entity_poly.pdbx_seq_one_letter_code
_entity_poly.pdbx_strand_id
1 'polypeptide(L)'
;MNRRSLRTNRFGQTLALLAAAGALSVCNGSGGAGGPWDVPEVHRRILLEWFHCTDCQEGELDAVVAKGRVMIPYLSAALLDGPTIAEDSLGRLRAIDAVVRVARYRAKRLGSMAPLAPAESTRAVSRQHDAFRLKYRLRAAQALARIDSVQAARDVAAWCATNPPLLVENPAYLASFKAIGNCQ
;
A
#
# COMPACT_ATOMS: atom_id res chain seq x y z
N MET A 1 17.98 44.24 -23.55
CA MET A 1 19.08 43.71 -24.40
C MET A 1 20.22 43.24 -23.50
N ASN A 2 20.48 41.93 -23.37
CA ASN A 2 21.86 41.40 -23.33
C ASN A 2 21.91 39.86 -23.19
N ARG A 3 22.46 39.27 -24.25
CA ARG A 3 23.34 38.09 -24.40
C ARG A 3 23.00 36.79 -23.64
N ARG A 4 22.38 35.89 -24.41
CA ARG A 4 22.36 34.43 -24.23
C ARG A 4 23.79 33.87 -24.34
N SER A 5 24.19 33.00 -23.40
CA SER A 5 25.40 32.19 -23.51
C SER A 5 24.99 30.75 -23.86
N LEU A 6 25.38 30.32 -25.06
CA LEU A 6 25.26 28.95 -25.56
C LEU A 6 26.49 28.17 -25.08
N ARG A 7 26.29 27.14 -24.26
CA ARG A 7 27.31 26.10 -24.02
C ARG A 7 26.87 24.80 -24.66
N THR A 8 27.45 24.55 -25.83
CA THR A 8 27.51 23.25 -26.51
C THR A 8 28.58 22.40 -25.81
N ASN A 9 28.20 21.25 -25.23
CA ASN A 9 29.18 20.23 -24.84
C ASN A 9 28.90 18.90 -25.54
N ARG A 10 29.77 18.70 -26.53
CA ARG A 10 30.26 17.52 -27.23
C ARG A 10 29.77 16.14 -26.76
N PHE A 11 29.09 15.51 -27.70
CA PHE A 11 29.18 14.10 -28.05
C PHE A 11 30.59 13.53 -27.88
N GLY A 12 30.72 12.52 -27.01
CA GLY A 12 31.85 11.61 -26.93
C GLY A 12 31.31 10.19 -27.05
N GLN A 13 31.46 9.62 -28.24
CA GLN A 13 31.07 8.26 -28.59
C GLN A 13 32.06 7.27 -27.97
N THR A 14 31.55 6.24 -27.29
CA THR A 14 32.29 4.97 -27.13
C THR A 14 31.29 3.83 -27.20
N LEU A 15 31.17 3.29 -28.41
CA LEU A 15 30.53 2.01 -28.72
C LEU A 15 31.43 0.88 -28.20
N ALA A 16 30.97 0.16 -27.19
CA ALA A 16 31.49 -1.16 -26.86
C ALA A 16 30.44 -2.21 -27.31
N LEU A 17 30.71 -2.81 -28.47
CA LEU A 17 30.03 -4.00 -28.97
C LEU A 17 30.40 -5.19 -28.10
N LEU A 18 29.44 -5.71 -27.34
CA LEU A 18 29.49 -7.07 -26.80
C LEU A 18 28.35 -7.86 -27.43
N ALA A 19 28.71 -8.59 -28.48
CA ALA A 19 27.91 -9.67 -29.03
C ALA A 19 28.12 -10.91 -28.15
N ALA A 20 27.06 -11.37 -27.51
CA ALA A 20 26.94 -12.76 -27.05
C ALA A 20 25.52 -13.22 -27.36
N ALA A 21 25.37 -13.79 -28.56
CA ALA A 21 24.26 -14.66 -28.89
C ALA A 21 24.40 -15.96 -28.09
N GLY A 22 23.32 -16.42 -27.46
CA GLY A 22 23.40 -17.69 -26.75
C GLY A 22 22.18 -18.04 -25.90
N ALA A 23 21.18 -18.59 -26.58
CA ALA A 23 20.36 -19.71 -26.12
C ALA A 23 19.27 -19.47 -25.04
N LEU A 24 18.09 -19.98 -25.41
CA LEU A 24 16.94 -20.28 -24.57
C LEU A 24 16.29 -19.05 -23.94
N SER A 25 15.70 -18.24 -24.81
CA SER A 25 14.44 -17.58 -24.46
C SER A 25 13.43 -18.70 -24.21
N VAL A 26 13.47 -19.22 -22.98
CA VAL A 26 12.35 -19.94 -22.38
C VAL A 26 11.16 -19.06 -22.66
N CYS A 27 10.20 -19.56 -23.44
CA CYS A 27 8.83 -19.10 -23.40
C CYS A 27 8.40 -19.33 -21.97
N ASN A 28 8.81 -18.41 -21.08
CA ASN A 28 8.44 -18.39 -19.69
C ASN A 28 6.97 -18.06 -19.80
N GLY A 29 6.18 -19.14 -19.76
CA GLY A 29 4.76 -19.07 -20.01
C GLY A 29 4.26 -17.86 -19.27
N SER A 30 3.52 -17.01 -19.96
CA SER A 30 2.58 -16.11 -19.35
C SER A 30 1.65 -16.99 -18.51
N GLY A 31 2.11 -17.35 -17.31
CA GLY A 31 1.37 -17.93 -16.22
C GLY A 31 0.42 -16.84 -15.77
N GLY A 32 -0.58 -16.59 -16.61
CA GLY A 32 -1.83 -16.07 -16.15
C GLY A 32 -2.37 -17.08 -15.14
N ALA A 33 -2.86 -16.57 -14.02
CA ALA A 33 -3.33 -17.27 -12.83
C ALA A 33 -2.21 -17.65 -11.85
N GLY A 34 -2.32 -17.16 -10.61
CA GLY A 34 -1.39 -17.47 -9.52
C GLY A 34 -0.60 -16.29 -8.95
N GLY A 35 -1.05 -15.04 -9.12
CA GLY A 35 -0.53 -13.95 -8.28
C GLY A 35 -0.82 -14.25 -6.80
N PRO A 36 -0.12 -13.63 -5.83
CA PRO A 36 -0.41 -13.82 -4.39
C PRO A 36 -1.85 -13.43 -4.00
N TRP A 37 -2.59 -12.80 -4.91
CA TRP A 37 -3.99 -12.41 -4.78
C TRP A 37 -4.95 -13.27 -5.63
N ASP A 38 -4.49 -14.42 -6.14
CA ASP A 38 -5.37 -15.44 -6.76
C ASP A 38 -6.13 -16.18 -5.65
N VAL A 39 -7.09 -15.45 -5.09
CA VAL A 39 -7.87 -15.82 -3.94
C VAL A 39 -9.21 -16.33 -4.44
N PRO A 40 -9.71 -17.50 -3.97
CA PRO A 40 -11.09 -17.91 -4.26
C PRO A 40 -12.06 -16.77 -3.94
N GLU A 41 -13.02 -16.51 -4.82
CA GLU A 41 -13.88 -15.32 -4.74
C GLU A 41 -14.56 -15.15 -3.36
N VAL A 42 -14.93 -16.26 -2.72
CA VAL A 42 -15.49 -16.27 -1.36
C VAL A 42 -14.52 -15.72 -0.30
N HIS A 43 -13.23 -16.02 -0.41
CA HIS A 43 -12.20 -15.50 0.49
C HIS A 43 -11.86 -14.05 0.16
N ARG A 44 -11.84 -13.71 -1.14
CA ARG A 44 -11.59 -12.35 -1.60
C ARG A 44 -12.62 -11.37 -1.02
N ARG A 45 -13.91 -11.73 -1.07
CA ARG A 45 -14.97 -10.88 -0.52
C ARG A 45 -14.77 -10.59 0.97
N ILE A 46 -14.51 -11.62 1.78
CA ILE A 46 -14.30 -11.50 3.23
C ILE A 46 -13.08 -10.61 3.52
N LEU A 47 -11.97 -10.81 2.78
CA LEU A 47 -10.78 -9.96 2.92
C LEU A 47 -11.07 -8.51 2.56
N LEU A 48 -11.77 -8.25 1.46
CA LEU A 48 -12.11 -6.89 1.04
C LEU A 48 -13.07 -6.21 2.02
N GLU A 49 -14.06 -6.93 2.56
CA GLU A 49 -14.95 -6.43 3.62
C GLU A 49 -14.14 -6.01 4.84
N TRP A 50 -13.24 -6.88 5.32
CA TRP A 50 -12.33 -6.56 6.42
C TRP A 50 -11.37 -5.39 6.11
N PHE A 51 -10.77 -5.34 4.93
CA PHE A 51 -9.82 -4.27 4.59
C PHE A 51 -10.50 -2.92 4.31
N HIS A 52 -11.76 -2.92 3.91
CA HIS A 52 -12.50 -1.71 3.55
C HIS A 52 -13.49 -1.19 4.58
N CYS A 53 -13.84 -1.97 5.61
CA CYS A 53 -14.75 -1.48 6.66
C CYS A 53 -14.25 -0.14 7.22
N THR A 54 -15.16 0.81 7.41
CA THR A 54 -14.83 2.11 8.02
C THR A 54 -14.95 1.98 9.53
N ASP A 55 -16.11 1.46 9.97
CA ASP A 55 -16.42 1.13 11.35
C ASP A 55 -16.53 -0.40 11.47
N CYS A 56 -15.38 -1.07 11.42
CA CYS A 56 -15.34 -2.52 11.52
C CYS A 56 -15.89 -2.96 12.88
N GLN A 57 -16.81 -3.92 12.88
CA GLN A 57 -17.18 -4.61 14.10
C GLN A 57 -16.20 -5.77 14.34
N GLU A 58 -16.23 -6.36 15.53
CA GLU A 58 -15.43 -7.55 15.82
C GLU A 58 -15.81 -8.72 14.87
N GLY A 59 -17.03 -8.73 14.35
CA GLY A 59 -17.56 -9.76 13.45
C GLY A 59 -16.80 -9.91 12.13
N GLU A 60 -16.33 -8.84 11.48
CA GLU A 60 -15.58 -8.95 10.22
C GLU A 60 -14.19 -9.55 10.43
N LEU A 61 -13.53 -9.21 11.54
CA LEU A 61 -12.25 -9.82 11.91
C LEU A 61 -12.45 -11.29 12.25
N ASP A 62 -13.47 -11.63 13.02
CA ASP A 62 -13.79 -13.01 13.37
C ASP A 62 -14.11 -13.83 12.11
N ALA A 63 -14.77 -13.25 11.10
CA ALA A 63 -15.03 -13.92 9.83
C ALA A 63 -13.75 -14.26 9.06
N VAL A 64 -12.74 -13.38 9.09
CA VAL A 64 -11.40 -13.65 8.51
C VAL A 64 -10.69 -14.73 9.32
N VAL A 65 -10.65 -14.60 10.64
CA VAL A 65 -9.97 -15.54 11.55
C VAL A 65 -10.59 -16.93 11.49
N ALA A 66 -11.91 -17.03 11.33
CA ALA A 66 -12.63 -18.30 11.20
C ALA A 66 -12.23 -19.11 9.96
N LYS A 67 -11.67 -18.46 8.93
CA LYS A 67 -11.08 -19.16 7.77
C LYS A 67 -9.71 -19.77 8.12
N GLY A 68 -9.05 -19.26 9.14
CA GLY A 68 -7.84 -19.83 9.72
C GLY A 68 -6.66 -19.83 8.74
N ARG A 69 -5.94 -20.95 8.68
CA ARG A 69 -4.64 -21.04 7.99
C ARG A 69 -4.72 -20.77 6.48
N VAL A 70 -5.87 -20.99 5.86
CA VAL A 70 -6.06 -20.72 4.42
C VAL A 70 -5.93 -19.24 4.09
N MET A 71 -6.15 -18.34 5.08
CA MET A 71 -6.04 -16.89 4.87
C MET A 71 -4.62 -16.36 5.03
N ILE A 72 -3.72 -17.11 5.68
CA ILE A 72 -2.34 -16.68 5.97
C ILE A 72 -1.62 -16.13 4.73
N PRO A 73 -1.52 -16.85 3.59
CA PRO A 73 -0.77 -16.33 2.44
C PRO A 73 -1.29 -14.98 1.94
N TYR A 74 -2.60 -14.78 1.97
CA TYR A 74 -3.24 -13.53 1.51
C TYR A 74 -3.03 -12.38 2.50
N LEU A 75 -3.12 -12.66 3.80
CA LEU A 75 -2.86 -11.67 4.84
C LEU A 75 -1.36 -11.32 4.88
N SER A 76 -0.47 -12.28 4.71
CA SER A 76 0.97 -12.04 4.64
C SER A 76 1.33 -11.19 3.41
N ALA A 77 0.72 -11.46 2.24
CA ALA A 77 0.86 -10.60 1.07
C ALA A 77 0.34 -9.18 1.33
N ALA A 78 -0.83 -9.05 1.96
CA ALA A 78 -1.39 -7.74 2.34
C ALA A 78 -0.49 -6.96 3.32
N LEU A 79 0.15 -7.67 4.25
CA LEU A 79 1.07 -7.10 5.22
C LEU A 79 2.36 -6.59 4.54
N LEU A 80 2.96 -7.41 3.68
CA LEU A 80 4.23 -7.11 3.02
C LEU A 80 4.06 -6.09 1.88
N ASP A 81 3.11 -6.31 0.99
CA ASP A 81 2.95 -5.54 -0.24
C ASP A 81 1.94 -4.39 -0.09
N GLY A 82 0.98 -4.53 0.83
CA GLY A 82 -0.14 -3.62 0.98
C GLY A 82 -1.34 -4.01 0.10
N PRO A 83 -2.18 -3.05 -0.33
CA PRO A 83 -3.32 -3.34 -1.19
C PRO A 83 -2.90 -3.84 -2.59
N THR A 84 -3.78 -4.56 -3.28
CA THR A 84 -3.58 -4.92 -4.69
C THR A 84 -3.47 -3.68 -5.57
N ILE A 85 -2.94 -3.78 -6.79
CA ILE A 85 -2.85 -2.63 -7.73
C ILE A 85 -4.24 -1.99 -7.97
N ALA A 86 -5.28 -2.80 -8.09
CA ALA A 86 -6.65 -2.31 -8.26
C ALA A 86 -7.12 -1.54 -7.04
N GLU A 87 -6.89 -2.09 -5.84
CA GLU A 87 -7.29 -1.45 -4.58
C GLU A 87 -6.44 -0.23 -4.23
N ASP A 88 -5.16 -0.22 -4.59
CA ASP A 88 -4.26 0.92 -4.43
C ASP A 88 -4.71 2.08 -5.31
N SER A 89 -5.07 1.79 -6.56
CA SER A 89 -5.63 2.77 -7.50
C SER A 89 -6.95 3.36 -6.97
N LEU A 90 -7.83 2.52 -6.45
CA LEU A 90 -9.08 2.97 -5.82
C LEU A 90 -8.81 3.82 -4.56
N GLY A 91 -7.84 3.41 -3.74
CA GLY A 91 -7.39 4.16 -2.57
C GLY A 91 -6.91 5.56 -2.93
N ARG A 92 -6.12 5.69 -4.00
CA ARG A 92 -5.65 6.98 -4.52
C ARG A 92 -6.81 7.87 -5.00
N LEU A 93 -7.79 7.31 -5.71
CA LEU A 93 -8.97 8.06 -6.13
C LEU A 93 -9.80 8.54 -4.93
N ARG A 94 -9.96 7.71 -3.90
CA ARG A 94 -10.63 8.08 -2.65
C ARG A 94 -9.88 9.18 -1.89
N ALA A 95 -8.54 9.15 -1.90
CA ALA A 95 -7.71 10.20 -1.31
C ALA A 95 -7.91 11.55 -2.02
N ILE A 96 -7.96 11.56 -3.36
CA ILE A 96 -8.27 12.75 -4.15
C ILE A 96 -9.66 13.28 -3.80
N ASP A 97 -10.67 12.42 -3.81
CA ASP A 97 -12.04 12.84 -3.49
C ASP A 97 -12.15 13.41 -2.07
N ALA A 98 -11.51 12.78 -1.08
CA ALA A 98 -11.50 13.29 0.29
C ALA A 98 -10.92 14.71 0.39
N VAL A 99 -9.79 14.99 -0.28
CA VAL A 99 -9.18 16.32 -0.31
C VAL A 99 -10.11 17.35 -0.98
N VAL A 100 -10.76 16.97 -2.08
CA VAL A 100 -11.73 17.82 -2.78
C VAL A 100 -12.93 18.13 -1.87
N ARG A 101 -13.47 17.15 -1.16
CA ARG A 101 -14.59 17.36 -0.21
C ARG A 101 -14.21 18.33 0.91
N VAL A 102 -13.01 18.20 1.48
CA VAL A 102 -12.51 19.13 2.50
C VAL A 102 -12.39 20.55 1.95
N ALA A 103 -11.85 20.73 0.74
CA ALA A 103 -11.76 22.04 0.10
C ALA A 103 -13.15 22.67 -0.10
N ARG A 104 -14.13 21.91 -0.61
CA ARG A 104 -15.53 22.38 -0.76
C ARG A 104 -16.15 22.75 0.59
N TYR A 105 -15.91 21.95 1.63
CA TYR A 105 -16.41 22.24 2.98
C TYR A 105 -15.84 23.55 3.52
N ARG A 106 -14.53 23.80 3.37
CA ARG A 106 -13.86 25.04 3.79
C ARG A 106 -14.44 26.26 3.06
N ALA A 107 -14.65 26.15 1.75
CA ALA A 107 -15.31 27.21 0.97
C ALA A 107 -16.72 27.52 1.47
N LYS A 108 -17.52 26.49 1.74
CA LYS A 108 -18.91 26.66 2.19
C LYS A 108 -19.04 27.18 3.62
N ARG A 109 -18.20 26.71 4.56
CA ARG A 109 -18.38 26.97 6.00
C ARG A 109 -17.49 28.07 6.55
N LEU A 110 -16.30 28.24 6.01
CA LEU A 110 -15.30 29.18 6.54
C LEU A 110 -15.19 30.45 5.69
N GLY A 111 -15.94 30.55 4.59
CA GLY A 111 -15.84 31.66 3.62
C GLY A 111 -14.50 31.71 2.87
N SER A 112 -13.59 30.75 3.14
CA SER A 112 -12.31 30.65 2.45
C SER A 112 -12.51 29.95 1.12
N MET A 113 -12.69 30.73 0.06
CA MET A 113 -12.82 30.22 -1.32
C MET A 113 -11.47 29.87 -1.96
N ALA A 114 -10.35 30.07 -1.26
CA ALA A 114 -9.05 29.76 -1.80
C ALA A 114 -8.90 28.24 -1.93
N PRO A 115 -8.72 27.70 -3.15
CA PRO A 115 -8.34 26.30 -3.31
C PRO A 115 -7.00 26.06 -2.60
N LEU A 116 -6.80 24.84 -2.10
CA LEU A 116 -5.49 24.44 -1.58
C LEU A 116 -4.43 24.67 -2.67
N ALA A 117 -3.27 25.20 -2.28
CA ALA A 117 -2.16 25.34 -3.20
C ALA A 117 -1.83 23.96 -3.84
N PRO A 118 -1.39 23.89 -5.11
CA PRO A 118 -1.11 22.60 -5.76
C PRO A 118 -0.19 21.68 -4.95
N ALA A 119 0.88 22.23 -4.37
CA ALA A 119 1.81 21.50 -3.51
C ALA A 119 1.19 21.02 -2.18
N GLU A 120 0.21 21.76 -1.65
CA GLU A 120 -0.54 21.33 -0.46
C GLU A 120 -1.52 20.21 -0.81
N SER A 121 -2.24 20.32 -1.93
CA SER A 121 -3.15 19.28 -2.43
C SER A 121 -2.42 17.97 -2.67
N THR A 122 -1.28 17.99 -3.37
CA THR A 122 -0.47 16.79 -3.62
C THR A 122 -0.04 16.12 -2.31
N ARG A 123 0.49 16.89 -1.36
CA ARG A 123 0.88 16.36 -0.04
C ARG A 123 -0.30 15.80 0.74
N ALA A 124 -1.47 16.44 0.66
CA ALA A 124 -2.67 15.95 1.32
C ALA A 124 -3.15 14.62 0.71
N VAL A 125 -3.13 14.48 -0.62
CA VAL A 125 -3.47 13.22 -1.31
C VAL A 125 -2.48 12.13 -0.95
N SER A 126 -1.18 12.40 -0.97
CA SER A 126 -0.15 11.42 -0.58
C SER A 126 -0.37 10.91 0.84
N ARG A 127 -0.52 11.81 1.84
CA ARG A 127 -0.77 11.39 3.23
C ARG A 127 -2.02 10.53 3.39
N GLN A 128 -3.11 10.86 2.69
CA GLN A 128 -4.35 10.06 2.73
C GLN A 128 -4.16 8.69 2.09
N HIS A 129 -3.40 8.61 0.99
CA HIS A 129 -3.10 7.35 0.32
C HIS A 129 -2.14 6.47 1.15
N ASP A 130 -1.13 7.06 1.78
CA ASP A 130 -0.21 6.35 2.67
C ASP A 130 -0.95 5.80 3.89
N ALA A 131 -1.85 6.58 4.50
CA ALA A 131 -2.72 6.12 5.57
C ALA A 131 -3.62 4.96 5.14
N PHE A 132 -4.14 4.97 3.91
CA PHE A 132 -4.92 3.87 3.36
C PHE A 132 -4.08 2.57 3.24
N ARG A 133 -2.85 2.66 2.72
CA ARG A 133 -1.94 1.51 2.60
C ARG A 133 -1.54 0.97 3.97
N LEU A 134 -1.27 1.85 4.93
CA LEU A 134 -0.91 1.46 6.30
C LEU A 134 -2.09 0.78 7.01
N LYS A 135 -3.31 1.25 6.80
CA LYS A 135 -4.53 0.59 7.30
C LYS A 135 -4.65 -0.85 6.81
N TYR A 136 -4.39 -1.09 5.53
CA TYR A 136 -4.38 -2.45 4.96
C TYR A 136 -3.39 -3.36 5.68
N ARG A 137 -2.15 -2.89 5.87
CA ARG A 137 -1.09 -3.64 6.56
C ARG A 137 -1.42 -3.91 8.03
N LEU A 138 -1.92 -2.90 8.75
CA LEU A 138 -2.33 -3.04 10.14
C LEU A 138 -3.41 -4.11 10.30
N ARG A 139 -4.44 -4.06 9.44
CA ARG A 139 -5.54 -5.03 9.46
C ARG A 139 -5.09 -6.44 9.12
N ALA A 140 -4.12 -6.56 8.23
CA ALA A 140 -3.49 -7.84 7.93
C ALA A 140 -2.74 -8.39 9.15
N ALA A 141 -1.94 -7.55 9.81
CA ALA A 141 -1.23 -7.92 11.04
C ALA A 141 -2.19 -8.32 12.18
N GLN A 142 -3.30 -7.60 12.36
CA GLN A 142 -4.33 -7.91 13.35
C GLN A 142 -4.94 -9.29 13.11
N ALA A 143 -5.31 -9.60 11.86
CA ALA A 143 -5.85 -10.91 11.51
C ALA A 143 -4.80 -12.02 11.67
N LEU A 144 -3.56 -11.80 11.22
CA LEU A 144 -2.47 -12.76 11.38
C LEU A 144 -2.19 -13.07 12.85
N ALA A 145 -2.16 -12.06 13.72
CA ALA A 145 -1.90 -12.27 15.15
C ALA A 145 -3.01 -13.04 15.87
N ARG A 146 -4.24 -13.04 15.34
CA ARG A 146 -5.36 -13.84 15.86
C ARG A 146 -5.42 -15.24 15.25
N ILE A 147 -4.76 -15.48 14.12
CA ILE A 147 -4.63 -16.81 13.53
C ILE A 147 -3.44 -17.49 14.22
N ASP A 148 -3.73 -18.40 15.16
CA ASP A 148 -2.71 -19.16 15.92
C ASP A 148 -1.87 -20.05 14.99
N SER A 149 -0.78 -19.48 14.48
CA SER A 149 0.14 -20.12 13.54
C SER A 149 1.53 -19.52 13.66
N VAL A 150 2.53 -20.40 13.75
CA VAL A 150 3.96 -20.03 13.74
C VAL A 150 4.32 -19.20 12.50
N GLN A 151 3.68 -19.46 11.35
CA GLN A 151 3.93 -18.68 10.14
C GLN A 151 3.42 -17.24 10.29
N ALA A 152 2.21 -17.07 10.81
CA ALA A 152 1.60 -15.75 10.98
C ALA A 152 2.42 -14.88 11.95
N ALA A 153 2.87 -15.45 13.06
CA ALA A 153 3.74 -14.78 14.01
C ALA A 153 5.08 -14.34 13.36
N ARG A 154 5.69 -15.21 12.54
CA ARG A 154 6.94 -14.88 11.82
C ARG A 154 6.74 -13.74 10.83
N ASP A 155 5.66 -13.74 10.06
CA ASP A 155 5.39 -12.71 9.06
C ASP A 155 5.17 -11.33 9.71
N VAL A 156 4.44 -11.28 10.83
CA VAL A 156 4.27 -10.03 11.61
C VAL A 156 5.60 -9.55 12.17
N ALA A 157 6.40 -10.42 12.78
CA ALA A 157 7.70 -10.06 13.34
C ALA A 157 8.68 -9.55 12.26
N ALA A 158 8.72 -10.21 11.09
CA ALA A 158 9.57 -9.82 9.97
C ALA A 158 9.18 -8.43 9.43
N TRP A 159 7.87 -8.14 9.35
CA TRP A 159 7.40 -6.83 8.93
C TRP A 159 7.79 -5.73 9.92
N CYS A 160 7.61 -5.97 11.22
CA CYS A 160 8.01 -5.04 12.29
C CYS A 160 9.50 -4.67 12.20
N ALA A 161 10.37 -5.66 11.96
CA ALA A 161 11.82 -5.45 11.88
C ALA A 161 12.25 -4.60 10.66
N THR A 162 11.47 -4.59 9.58
CA THR A 162 11.86 -4.00 8.29
C THR A 162 11.17 -2.68 7.97
N ASN A 163 10.11 -2.30 8.69
CA ASN A 163 9.31 -1.09 8.41
C ASN A 163 9.28 -0.01 9.52
N PRO A 164 10.37 0.25 10.30
CA PRO A 164 10.31 1.23 11.37
C PRO A 164 9.93 2.66 10.96
N PRO A 165 10.37 3.22 9.80
CA PRO A 165 10.06 4.62 9.44
C PRO A 165 8.57 4.90 9.26
N LEU A 166 7.83 3.96 8.66
CA LEU A 166 6.38 4.11 8.40
C LEU A 166 5.56 4.23 9.70
N LEU A 167 6.04 3.59 10.76
CA LEU A 167 5.40 3.64 12.07
C LEU A 167 5.71 4.94 12.83
N VAL A 168 6.91 5.50 12.67
CA VAL A 168 7.31 6.75 13.33
C VAL A 168 6.51 7.94 12.79
N GLU A 169 6.25 7.98 11.49
CA GLU A 169 5.43 9.05 10.86
C GLU A 169 3.94 8.98 11.26
N ASN A 170 3.51 7.85 11.84
CA ASN A 170 2.11 7.56 12.14
C ASN A 170 1.95 6.98 13.55
N PRO A 171 2.10 7.79 14.62
CA PRO A 171 2.17 7.30 16.00
C PRO A 171 0.93 6.54 16.47
N ALA A 172 -0.25 6.88 15.93
CA ALA A 172 -1.48 6.14 16.20
C ALA A 172 -1.38 4.67 15.74
N TYR A 173 -0.74 4.42 14.60
CA TYR A 173 -0.54 3.07 14.08
C TYR A 173 0.56 2.32 14.84
N LEU A 174 1.63 3.00 15.23
CA LEU A 174 2.67 2.40 16.07
C LEU A 174 2.08 1.81 17.36
N ALA A 175 1.18 2.55 18.03
CA ALA A 175 0.50 2.05 19.22
C ALA A 175 -0.32 0.77 18.94
N SER A 176 -1.03 0.73 17.81
CA SER A 176 -1.77 -0.47 17.39
C SER A 176 -0.85 -1.66 17.10
N PHE A 177 0.27 -1.44 16.41
CA PHE A 177 1.25 -2.50 16.13
C PHE A 177 1.94 -3.02 17.41
N LYS A 178 2.20 -2.14 18.38
CA LYS A 178 2.69 -2.52 19.72
C LYS A 178 1.68 -3.38 20.47
N ALA A 179 0.39 -3.04 20.40
CA ALA A 179 -0.68 -3.82 21.03
C ALA A 179 -0.83 -5.23 20.43
N ILE A 180 -0.44 -5.43 19.16
CA ILE A 180 -0.42 -6.74 18.48
C ILE A 180 0.78 -7.61 18.95
N GLY A 181 1.64 -7.08 19.83
CA GLY A 181 2.61 -7.87 20.62
C GLY A 181 3.94 -8.18 19.94
N ASN A 182 4.24 -7.61 18.78
CA ASN A 182 5.37 -8.05 17.96
C ASN A 182 6.30 -6.93 17.43
N CYS A 183 5.93 -5.66 17.54
CA CYS A 183 6.81 -4.54 17.17
C CYS A 183 7.31 -3.86 18.46
N GLN A 184 8.62 -3.90 18.73
CA GLN A 184 9.25 -3.20 19.88
C GLN A 184 9.47 -1.70 19.57
#